data_AF-A0A917J678-F1
#
_entry.id   AF-A0A917J678-F1
#
_cell.length_a   1.000
_cell.length_b   1.000
_cell.length_c   1.000
_cell.angle_alpha   90.00
_cell.angle_beta   90.00
_cell.angle_gamma   90.00
#
_symmetry.space_group_name_H-M   'P 1'
#
loop_
_entity.id
_entity.type
_entity.pdbx_description
1 polymer ?
#
loop_
_entity_poly.entity_id
_entity_poly.type
_entity_poly.pdbx_seq_one_letter_code
_entity_poly.pdbx_strand_id
1 'polypeptide(L)'
;MKKTFLLSVIAASMMLFGCKSKDKDKGSVDSTVSVTSSTSVTPAPAESSTSPANEPKSYTVVFAPDSALLGKSKEASIKLISGTATELADPDGKAQGMELTFKISLTNKNKIGGNNIGVSPSEFRLVLDNNTSISQTNGSYVSAEPESTKESENITYRLPAGSKPKTLNLFNDETRASVSVSLK
;
A
#
# COMPACT_ATOMS: atom_id res chain seq x y z
N MET A 1 0.50 -52.98 11.00
CA MET A 1 0.36 -53.15 9.53
C MET A 1 -1.10 -52.97 9.15
N LYS A 2 -1.40 -51.99 8.28
CA LYS A 2 -2.38 -52.03 7.18
C LYS A 2 -2.51 -50.61 6.63
N LYS A 3 -1.77 -50.35 5.56
CA LYS A 3 -1.83 -49.14 4.73
C LYS A 3 -2.88 -49.38 3.65
N THR A 4 -3.74 -48.40 3.40
CA THR A 4 -4.58 -48.35 2.19
C THR A 4 -4.37 -47.00 1.54
N PHE A 5 -3.52 -47.02 0.51
CA PHE A 5 -3.42 -45.98 -0.52
C PHE A 5 -4.65 -46.07 -1.42
N LEU A 6 -5.29 -44.95 -1.72
CA LEU A 6 -6.15 -44.82 -2.90
C LEU A 6 -5.68 -43.60 -3.69
N LEU A 7 -4.93 -43.86 -4.76
CA LEU A 7 -4.68 -42.91 -5.84
C LEU A 7 -6.01 -42.67 -6.58
N SER A 8 -6.37 -41.41 -6.80
CA SER A 8 -7.29 -41.02 -7.87
C SER A 8 -6.55 -40.09 -8.82
N VAL A 9 -6.23 -40.65 -9.99
CA VAL A 9 -5.75 -39.96 -11.17
C VAL A 9 -6.98 -39.49 -11.93
N ILE A 10 -7.14 -38.18 -12.14
CA ILE A 10 -8.04 -37.65 -13.17
C ILE A 10 -7.28 -36.63 -14.00
N ALA A 11 -7.47 -36.82 -15.30
CA ALA A 11 -6.68 -36.35 -16.41
C ALA A 11 -6.90 -34.88 -16.78
N ALA A 12 -5.93 -34.41 -17.56
CA ALA A 12 -5.80 -33.09 -18.14
C ALA A 12 -7.00 -32.64 -19.00
N SER A 13 -7.19 -31.33 -19.08
CA SER A 13 -7.67 -30.67 -20.30
C SER A 13 -6.93 -29.35 -20.48
N MET A 14 -6.14 -29.31 -21.56
CA MET A 14 -5.56 -28.11 -22.14
C MET A 14 -6.68 -27.28 -22.78
N MET A 15 -6.68 -25.96 -22.60
CA MET A 15 -7.08 -25.03 -23.67
C MET A 15 -6.20 -23.78 -23.62
N LEU A 16 -5.39 -23.64 -24.67
CA LEU A 16 -4.70 -22.43 -25.05
C LEU A 16 -5.70 -21.53 -25.79
N PHE A 17 -5.85 -20.28 -25.38
CA PHE A 17 -6.34 -19.21 -26.24
C PHE A 17 -5.24 -18.16 -26.39
N GLY A 18 -4.56 -18.23 -27.52
CA GLY A 18 -3.72 -17.15 -28.03
C GLY A 18 -4.56 -16.20 -28.89
N CYS A 19 -4.39 -14.90 -28.67
CA CYS A 19 -4.65 -13.88 -29.68
C CYS A 19 -3.36 -13.07 -29.87
N LYS A 20 -2.60 -13.44 -30.91
CA LYS A 20 -1.65 -12.59 -31.59
C LYS A 20 -2.43 -11.81 -32.65
N SER A 21 -2.31 -10.49 -32.64
CA SER A 21 -2.53 -9.67 -33.83
C SER A 21 -1.30 -8.81 -34.06
N LYS A 22 -0.77 -8.93 -35.27
CA LYS A 22 0.44 -8.34 -35.82
C LYS A 22 0.12 -7.01 -36.52
N ASP A 23 1.10 -6.11 -36.43
CA ASP A 23 1.66 -5.21 -37.45
C ASP A 23 0.78 -4.25 -38.26
N LYS A 24 1.19 -2.97 -38.26
CA LYS A 24 1.45 -2.03 -39.39
C LYS A 24 1.38 -0.59 -38.87
N ASP A 25 2.18 0.40 -39.29
CA ASP A 25 3.24 0.51 -40.28
C ASP A 25 4.09 1.78 -39.98
N LYS A 26 5.20 1.86 -40.72
CA LYS A 26 6.29 2.85 -40.79
C LYS A 26 5.92 4.30 -41.13
N GLY A 27 6.88 5.19 -40.84
CA GLY A 27 7.23 6.37 -41.68
C GLY A 27 7.57 7.62 -40.84
N SER A 28 8.83 7.92 -40.52
CA SER A 28 9.80 8.71 -41.32
C SER A 28 9.38 10.18 -41.54
N VAL A 29 10.17 11.13 -41.01
CA VAL A 29 11.03 12.06 -41.77
C VAL A 29 11.67 13.09 -40.83
N ASP A 30 12.99 13.21 -41.01
CA ASP A 30 13.95 14.19 -40.53
C ASP A 30 13.60 15.64 -40.92
N SER A 31 13.82 16.59 -40.02
CA SER A 31 13.99 18.01 -40.36
C SER A 31 14.71 18.72 -39.21
N THR A 32 16.02 18.91 -39.43
CA THR A 32 16.79 20.13 -39.17
C THR A 32 16.00 21.35 -38.67
N VAL A 33 16.54 22.07 -37.67
CA VAL A 33 16.89 23.51 -37.74
C VAL A 33 17.34 24.07 -36.37
N SER A 34 18.47 24.77 -36.44
CA SER A 34 18.99 25.89 -35.63
C SER A 34 19.26 25.80 -34.12
N VAL A 35 20.56 25.80 -33.85
CA VAL A 35 21.22 26.58 -32.80
C VAL A 35 20.80 28.05 -32.87
N THR A 36 20.32 28.63 -31.77
CA THR A 36 20.54 30.06 -31.44
C THR A 36 20.49 30.25 -29.92
N SER A 37 21.64 30.63 -29.40
CA SER A 37 21.90 31.17 -28.06
C SER A 37 21.17 32.49 -27.82
N SER A 38 20.55 32.67 -26.66
CA SER A 38 20.33 34.01 -26.07
C SER A 38 20.12 33.94 -24.54
N THR A 39 21.16 34.43 -23.86
CA THR A 39 21.13 35.42 -22.78
C THR A 39 20.17 35.26 -21.60
N SER A 40 20.79 34.99 -20.46
CA SER A 40 20.35 35.22 -19.09
C SER A 40 19.88 36.66 -18.84
N VAL A 41 18.67 36.82 -18.29
CA VAL A 41 18.33 37.94 -17.41
C VAL A 41 17.31 37.50 -16.37
N THR A 42 17.75 37.52 -15.11
CA THR A 42 16.94 37.46 -13.89
C THR A 42 16.02 38.69 -13.83
N PRO A 43 14.76 38.51 -13.40
CA PRO A 43 14.33 39.20 -12.19
C PRO A 43 13.49 38.31 -11.26
N ALA A 44 13.77 38.38 -9.96
CA ALA A 44 12.85 38.03 -8.87
C ALA A 44 12.19 39.32 -8.35
N PRO A 45 11.16 39.28 -7.48
CA PRO A 45 10.15 38.27 -7.21
C PRO A 45 8.73 38.86 -7.41
N ALA A 46 7.83 38.14 -8.09
CA ALA A 46 6.40 38.41 -7.99
C ALA A 46 5.77 37.29 -7.18
N GLU A 47 5.44 37.58 -5.92
CA GLU A 47 4.46 36.81 -5.18
C GLU A 47 3.15 36.81 -5.98
N SER A 48 2.85 35.68 -6.61
CA SER A 48 1.54 35.38 -7.17
C SER A 48 1.18 34.01 -6.63
N SER A 49 0.55 34.01 -5.47
CA SER A 49 -0.13 32.86 -4.89
C SER A 49 -1.33 32.50 -5.78
N THR A 50 -1.06 31.81 -6.88
CA THR A 50 -2.05 30.94 -7.51
C THR A 50 -1.63 29.52 -7.21
N SER A 51 -1.93 29.03 -6.00
CA SER A 51 -2.06 27.58 -5.85
C SER A 51 -3.12 27.16 -6.87
N PRO A 52 -2.84 26.21 -7.77
CA PRO A 52 -3.81 25.77 -8.74
C PRO A 52 -5.05 25.31 -7.97
N ALA A 53 -6.24 25.72 -8.42
CA ALA A 53 -7.53 25.52 -7.74
C ALA A 53 -7.93 24.04 -7.51
N ASN A 54 -7.04 23.09 -7.76
CA ASN A 54 -7.28 21.66 -7.71
C ASN A 54 -6.07 20.87 -7.16
N GLU A 55 -5.29 21.45 -6.24
CA GLU A 55 -4.20 20.72 -5.59
C GLU A 55 -4.76 19.74 -4.53
N PRO A 56 -4.38 18.43 -4.58
CA PRO A 56 -4.88 17.43 -3.65
C PRO A 56 -4.63 17.76 -2.18
N LYS A 57 -5.69 17.82 -1.38
CA LYS A 57 -5.57 18.02 0.06
C LYS A 57 -4.92 16.79 0.72
N SER A 58 -3.93 17.03 1.57
CA SER A 58 -3.22 15.98 2.30
C SER A 58 -3.34 16.14 3.81
N TYR A 59 -3.38 15.00 4.51
CA TYR A 59 -3.55 14.89 5.95
C TYR A 59 -2.46 13.99 6.54
N THR A 60 -2.14 14.18 7.81
CA THR A 60 -1.30 13.25 8.57
C THR A 60 -2.17 12.13 9.13
N VAL A 61 -1.73 10.89 8.94
CA VAL A 61 -2.39 9.70 9.50
C VAL A 61 -1.79 9.40 10.86
N VAL A 62 -2.66 9.32 11.87
CA VAL A 62 -2.28 9.04 13.26
C VAL A 62 -2.96 7.75 13.74
N PHE A 63 -2.19 6.94 14.44
CA PHE A 63 -2.62 5.67 15.03
C PHE A 63 -2.66 5.77 16.55
N ALA A 64 -3.70 5.22 17.18
CA ALA A 64 -3.85 5.19 18.63
C ALA A 64 -4.41 3.84 19.11
N PRO A 65 -3.62 3.01 19.84
CA PRO A 65 -2.18 3.16 20.09
C PRO A 65 -1.34 3.04 18.80
N ASP A 66 -0.11 3.52 18.80
CA ASP A 66 0.80 3.39 17.65
C ASP A 66 1.49 2.01 17.57
N SER A 67 1.20 1.11 18.50
CA SER A 67 1.82 -0.20 18.59
C SER A 67 0.86 -1.28 19.10
N ALA A 68 1.12 -2.51 18.69
CA ALA A 68 0.33 -3.68 19.06
C ALA A 68 1.22 -4.91 19.22
N LEU A 69 0.85 -5.77 20.18
CA LEU A 69 1.43 -7.10 20.34
C LEU A 69 0.47 -8.14 19.77
N LEU A 70 0.99 -9.04 18.95
CA LEU A 70 0.27 -10.08 18.24
C LEU A 70 1.02 -11.42 18.33
N GLY A 71 0.34 -12.47 17.92
CA GLY A 71 0.79 -13.86 18.04
C GLY A 71 0.33 -14.49 19.35
N LYS A 72 0.14 -15.81 19.35
CA LYS A 72 -0.37 -16.55 20.52
C LYS A 72 0.52 -16.38 21.76
N SER A 73 1.82 -16.16 21.55
CA SER A 73 2.81 -15.93 22.60
C SER A 73 3.25 -14.46 22.71
N LYS A 74 2.55 -13.53 22.04
CA LYS A 74 2.92 -12.10 21.93
C LYS A 74 4.33 -11.88 21.37
N GLU A 75 4.71 -12.73 20.43
CA GLU A 75 6.02 -12.77 19.78
C GLU A 75 6.19 -11.68 18.71
N ALA A 76 5.10 -11.17 18.13
CA ALA A 76 5.13 -10.13 17.12
C ALA A 76 4.78 -8.77 17.74
N SER A 77 5.70 -7.81 17.68
CA SER A 77 5.42 -6.42 18.04
C SER A 77 5.37 -5.59 16.76
N ILE A 78 4.19 -5.06 16.44
CA ILE A 78 4.00 -4.18 15.29
C ILE A 78 3.92 -2.74 15.80
N LYS A 79 4.80 -1.88 15.31
CA LYS A 79 4.67 -0.43 15.44
C LYS A 79 4.17 0.16 14.14
N LEU A 80 3.09 0.92 14.20
CA LEU A 80 2.53 1.69 13.10
C LEU A 80 3.28 3.01 12.98
N ILE A 81 3.89 3.24 11.83
CA ILE A 81 4.60 4.48 11.53
C ILE A 81 3.58 5.43 10.90
N SER A 82 3.48 6.64 11.46
CA SER A 82 2.58 7.68 10.93
C SER A 82 2.77 7.87 9.43
N GLY A 83 1.66 8.08 8.75
CA GLY A 83 1.58 8.12 7.30
C GLY A 83 0.95 9.40 6.78
N THR A 84 0.62 9.40 5.50
CA THR A 84 -0.11 10.47 4.83
C THR A 84 -1.41 9.94 4.25
N ALA A 85 -2.41 10.80 4.17
CA ALA A 85 -3.62 10.52 3.40
C ALA A 85 -3.85 11.68 2.44
N THR A 86 -4.03 11.40 1.15
CA THR A 86 -4.19 12.40 0.11
C THR A 86 -5.54 12.20 -0.58
N GLU A 87 -6.35 13.24 -0.64
CA GLU A 87 -7.61 13.22 -1.38
C GLU A 87 -7.34 13.02 -2.86
N LEU A 88 -8.14 12.17 -3.50
CA LEU A 88 -8.11 11.96 -4.93
C LEU A 88 -9.24 12.78 -5.53
N ALA A 89 -8.93 13.64 -6.50
CA ALA A 89 -9.90 14.44 -7.24
C ALA A 89 -9.72 14.23 -8.74
N ASP A 90 -10.81 14.36 -9.49
CA ASP A 90 -10.75 14.41 -10.95
C ASP A 90 -10.34 15.82 -11.46
N PRO A 91 -10.08 16.00 -12.76
CA PRO A 91 -9.72 17.30 -13.32
C PRO A 91 -10.78 18.40 -13.09
N ASP A 92 -12.04 18.02 -12.88
CA ASP A 92 -13.17 18.92 -12.60
C ASP A 92 -13.27 19.26 -11.09
N GLY A 93 -12.41 18.68 -10.24
CA GLY A 93 -12.35 18.90 -8.80
C GLY A 93 -13.34 18.09 -7.98
N LYS A 94 -13.98 17.05 -8.55
CA LYS A 94 -14.87 16.17 -7.80
C LYS A 94 -14.05 15.12 -7.04
N ALA A 95 -14.40 14.91 -5.78
CA ALA A 95 -13.76 13.92 -4.92
C ALA A 95 -14.02 12.49 -5.45
N GLN A 96 -12.93 11.79 -5.77
CA GLN A 96 -12.91 10.39 -6.22
C GLN A 96 -12.58 9.43 -5.07
N GLY A 97 -12.05 9.94 -3.95
CA GLY A 97 -11.67 9.11 -2.81
C GLY A 97 -10.48 9.69 -2.06
N MET A 98 -9.75 8.81 -1.39
CA MET A 98 -8.53 9.16 -0.67
C MET A 98 -7.56 7.98 -0.70
N GLU A 99 -6.27 8.27 -0.88
CA GLU A 99 -5.21 7.29 -0.75
C GLU A 99 -4.49 7.47 0.59
N LEU A 100 -4.58 6.46 1.45
CA LEU A 100 -3.92 6.42 2.75
C LEU A 100 -2.65 5.57 2.63
N THR A 101 -1.49 6.14 2.96
CA THR A 101 -0.19 5.47 2.87
C THR A 101 0.53 5.52 4.22
N PHE A 102 1.03 4.38 4.70
CA PHE A 102 1.82 4.28 5.92
C PHE A 102 2.79 3.10 5.87
N LYS A 103 3.59 2.91 6.91
CA LYS A 103 4.49 1.76 7.06
C LYS A 103 4.31 1.11 8.42
N ILE A 104 4.82 -0.11 8.56
CA ILE A 104 4.97 -0.78 9.84
C ILE A 104 6.42 -1.12 10.14
N SER A 105 6.75 -1.18 11.42
CA SER A 105 7.96 -1.80 11.92
C SER A 105 7.57 -3.06 12.69
N LEU A 106 8.04 -4.21 12.22
CA LEU A 106 7.83 -5.52 12.82
C LEU A 106 9.06 -5.91 13.63
N THR A 107 8.88 -6.09 14.94
CA THR A 107 9.91 -6.63 15.83
C THR A 107 9.55 -8.07 16.21
N ASN A 108 10.47 -8.99 15.97
CA ASN A 108 10.39 -10.37 16.45
C ASN A 108 10.94 -10.45 17.88
N LYS A 109 10.09 -10.86 18.82
CA LYS A 109 10.44 -11.00 20.23
C LYS A 109 10.85 -12.42 20.62
N ASN A 110 10.90 -13.35 19.67
CA ASN A 110 11.48 -14.67 19.90
C ASN A 110 12.99 -14.54 20.15
N LYS A 111 13.52 -15.41 21.00
CA LYS A 111 14.95 -15.49 21.30
C LYS A 111 15.73 -16.05 20.11
N ILE A 112 17.03 -15.75 20.04
CA ILE A 112 17.96 -16.36 19.07
C ILE A 112 17.81 -17.90 19.09
N GLY A 113 17.68 -18.49 17.90
CA GLY A 113 17.39 -19.93 17.71
C GLY A 113 15.89 -20.27 17.69
N GLY A 114 15.01 -19.30 17.91
CA GLY A 114 13.56 -19.41 17.71
C GLY A 114 13.13 -19.24 16.25
N ASN A 115 11.82 -19.17 16.04
CA ASN A 115 11.23 -19.04 14.71
C ASN A 115 11.21 -17.59 14.21
N ASN A 116 11.32 -17.45 12.90
CA ASN A 116 10.99 -16.21 12.21
C ASN A 116 9.50 -15.95 12.33
N ILE A 117 9.14 -14.66 12.36
CA ILE A 117 7.75 -14.24 12.26
C ILE A 117 7.59 -13.44 10.98
N GLY A 118 6.36 -13.39 10.47
CA GLY A 118 6.04 -12.41 9.45
C GLY A 118 4.56 -12.10 9.42
N VAL A 119 4.26 -10.95 8.86
CA VAL A 119 2.91 -10.43 8.78
C VAL A 119 2.64 -10.02 7.35
N SER A 120 1.42 -10.28 6.91
CA SER A 120 0.97 -9.88 5.59
C SER A 120 0.01 -8.72 5.70
N PRO A 121 0.36 -7.52 5.20
CA PRO A 121 -0.60 -6.42 5.09
C PRO A 121 -1.88 -6.80 4.35
N SER A 122 -1.86 -7.83 3.49
CA SER A 122 -3.04 -8.42 2.84
C SER A 122 -4.10 -8.99 3.76
N GLU A 123 -3.73 -9.30 4.99
CA GLU A 123 -4.67 -9.78 6.00
C GLU A 123 -5.24 -8.63 6.83
N PHE A 124 -4.60 -7.46 6.80
CA PHE A 124 -5.08 -6.30 7.55
C PHE A 124 -6.40 -5.79 6.99
N ARG A 125 -7.20 -5.20 7.87
CA ARG A 125 -8.52 -4.68 7.51
C ARG A 125 -8.67 -3.27 8.04
N LEU A 126 -8.82 -2.31 7.13
CA LEU A 126 -9.16 -0.95 7.48
C LEU A 126 -10.69 -0.82 7.52
N VAL A 127 -11.21 -0.54 8.70
CA VAL A 127 -12.61 -0.23 8.94
C VAL A 127 -12.82 1.26 8.75
N LEU A 128 -13.84 1.62 7.97
CA LEU A 128 -14.23 2.98 7.69
C LEU A 128 -15.32 3.46 8.67
N ASP A 129 -15.60 4.75 8.67
CA ASP A 129 -16.64 5.39 9.47
C ASP A 129 -18.05 4.80 9.26
N ASN A 130 -18.36 4.37 8.04
CA ASN A 130 -19.57 3.64 7.68
C ASN A 130 -19.56 2.15 8.08
N ASN A 131 -18.56 1.70 8.86
CA ASN A 131 -18.33 0.32 9.30
C ASN A 131 -18.08 -0.69 8.15
N THR A 132 -17.85 -0.23 6.92
CA THR A 132 -17.31 -1.12 5.87
C THR A 132 -15.85 -1.43 6.13
N SER A 133 -15.41 -2.60 5.69
CA SER A 133 -14.04 -3.06 5.86
C SER A 133 -13.41 -3.25 4.48
N ILE A 134 -12.23 -2.66 4.28
CA ILE A 134 -11.46 -2.77 3.05
C ILE A 134 -10.08 -3.37 3.31
N SER A 135 -9.53 -4.02 2.29
CA SER A 135 -8.13 -4.45 2.26
C SER A 135 -7.26 -3.35 1.64
N GLN A 136 -5.96 -3.45 1.86
CA GLN A 136 -4.95 -2.61 1.24
C GLN A 136 -4.90 -2.82 -0.28
N THR A 137 -4.56 -1.76 -1.00
CA THR A 137 -4.28 -1.75 -2.43
C THR A 137 -2.85 -2.19 -2.72
N ASN A 138 -1.90 -1.80 -1.86
CA ASN A 138 -0.49 -2.22 -1.92
C ASN A 138 0.02 -2.53 -0.51
N GLY A 139 0.98 -3.44 -0.42
CA GLY A 139 1.63 -3.85 0.81
C GLY A 139 2.20 -5.26 0.67
N SER A 140 3.51 -5.37 0.81
CA SER A 140 4.25 -6.63 0.71
C SER A 140 4.36 -7.33 2.06
N TYR A 141 4.53 -8.66 2.03
CA TYR A 141 4.84 -9.43 3.23
C TYR A 141 6.14 -8.95 3.87
N VAL A 142 6.16 -8.86 5.21
CA VAL A 142 7.36 -8.50 5.97
C VAL A 142 7.65 -9.59 7.00
N SER A 143 8.88 -10.07 7.02
CA SER A 143 9.36 -11.05 8.00
C SER A 143 10.54 -10.51 8.78
N ALA A 144 10.64 -10.92 10.05
CA ALA A 144 11.74 -10.59 10.94
C ALA A 144 12.32 -11.87 11.57
N GLU A 145 13.65 -11.99 11.50
CA GLU A 145 14.42 -12.99 12.24
C GLU A 145 14.29 -12.75 13.76
N PRO A 146 14.51 -13.77 14.62
CA PRO A 146 14.49 -13.61 16.07
C PRO A 146 15.32 -12.43 16.56
N GLU A 147 14.79 -11.71 17.56
CA GLU A 147 15.36 -10.50 18.16
C GLU A 147 15.66 -9.36 17.16
N SER A 148 15.14 -9.42 15.94
CA SER A 148 15.35 -8.39 14.92
C SER A 148 14.10 -7.54 14.68
N THR A 149 14.32 -6.35 14.14
CA THR A 149 13.27 -5.44 13.69
C THR A 149 13.41 -5.16 12.20
N LYS A 150 12.31 -5.20 11.46
CA LYS A 150 12.24 -4.93 10.03
C LYS A 150 11.12 -3.95 9.73
N GLU A 151 11.41 -2.95 8.90
CA GLU A 151 10.42 -2.01 8.39
C GLU A 151 9.82 -2.56 7.09
N SER A 152 8.52 -2.36 6.89
CA SER A 152 7.84 -2.71 5.65
C SER A 152 8.07 -1.65 4.55
N GLU A 153 7.74 -2.04 3.32
CA GLU A 153 7.42 -1.08 2.28
C GLU A 153 6.14 -0.30 2.62
N ASN A 154 5.79 0.67 1.76
CA ASN A 154 4.55 1.43 1.89
C ASN A 154 3.33 0.51 1.77
N ILE A 155 2.45 0.60 2.75
CA ILE A 155 1.13 -0.02 2.75
C ILE A 155 0.14 1.07 2.35
N THR A 156 -0.64 0.83 1.30
CA THR A 156 -1.59 1.82 0.78
C THR A 156 -3.02 1.29 0.79
N TYR A 157 -3.97 2.14 1.12
CA TYR A 157 -5.41 1.86 1.05
C TYR A 157 -6.09 2.92 0.18
N ARG A 158 -7.03 2.49 -0.68
CA ARG A 158 -7.91 3.40 -1.41
C ARG A 158 -9.29 3.42 -0.79
N LEU A 159 -9.65 4.57 -0.25
CA LEU A 159 -10.92 4.80 0.41
C LEU A 159 -11.91 5.40 -0.61
N PRO A 160 -13.17 4.91 -0.64
CA PRO A 160 -14.22 5.53 -1.44
C PRO A 160 -14.46 7.00 -1.07
N ALA A 161 -14.95 7.79 -2.02
CA ALA A 161 -15.32 9.18 -1.79
C ALA A 161 -16.28 9.34 -0.59
N GLY A 162 -16.01 10.34 0.24
CA GLY A 162 -16.81 10.65 1.43
C GLY A 162 -16.61 9.73 2.64
N SER A 163 -15.77 8.69 2.55
CA SER A 163 -15.45 7.80 3.68
C SER A 163 -14.19 8.24 4.43
N LYS A 164 -14.14 7.95 5.72
CA LYS A 164 -12.97 8.22 6.57
C LYS A 164 -12.47 6.94 7.25
N PRO A 165 -11.15 6.81 7.46
CA PRO A 165 -10.60 5.69 8.21
C PRO A 165 -11.01 5.80 9.68
N LYS A 166 -11.31 4.66 10.31
CA LYS A 166 -11.74 4.61 11.71
C LYS A 166 -10.88 3.66 12.54
N THR A 167 -10.66 2.44 12.05
CA THR A 167 -9.91 1.42 12.80
C THR A 167 -9.11 0.54 11.86
N LEU A 168 -7.84 0.31 12.15
CA LEU A 168 -7.01 -0.68 11.49
C LEU A 168 -6.96 -1.95 12.33
N ASN A 169 -7.40 -3.05 11.77
CA ASN A 169 -7.28 -4.37 12.36
C ASN A 169 -6.03 -5.05 11.82
N LEU A 170 -5.13 -5.40 12.72
CA LEU A 170 -3.91 -6.13 12.47
C LEU A 170 -4.14 -7.60 12.83
N PHE A 171 -3.56 -8.51 12.05
CA PHE A 171 -3.71 -9.95 12.23
C PHE A 171 -2.34 -10.63 12.16
N ASN A 172 -2.14 -11.64 13.01
CA ASN A 172 -1.01 -12.56 12.96
C ASN A 172 -1.33 -13.81 13.79
N ASP A 173 -1.06 -15.00 13.26
CA ASP A 173 -1.30 -16.30 13.95
C ASP A 173 -2.66 -16.37 14.68
N GLU A 174 -3.74 -16.08 13.94
CA GLU A 174 -5.14 -16.09 14.42
C GLU A 174 -5.46 -15.06 15.51
N THR A 175 -4.48 -14.26 15.94
CA THR A 175 -4.68 -13.15 16.86
C THR A 175 -5.01 -11.87 16.12
N ARG A 176 -5.75 -10.97 16.79
CA ARG A 176 -6.15 -9.67 16.26
C ARG A 176 -5.82 -8.56 17.25
N ALA A 177 -5.34 -7.43 16.72
CA ALA A 177 -5.24 -6.16 17.43
C ALA A 177 -5.98 -5.09 16.64
N SER A 178 -6.68 -4.20 17.33
CA SER A 178 -7.44 -3.11 16.70
C SER A 178 -6.86 -1.78 17.15
N VAL A 179 -6.56 -0.92 16.18
CA VAL A 179 -5.94 0.39 16.40
C VAL A 179 -6.81 1.46 15.80
N SER A 180 -7.08 2.53 16.55
CA SER A 180 -7.83 3.67 16.04
C SER A 180 -7.01 4.45 15.02
N VAL A 181 -7.65 4.87 13.92
CA VAL A 181 -7.02 5.67 12.86
C VAL A 181 -7.70 7.03 12.82
N SER A 182 -6.92 8.10 12.70
CA SER A 182 -7.43 9.46 12.59
C SER A 182 -6.61 10.28 11.61
N LEU A 183 -7.26 11.22 10.95
CA LEU A 183 -6.63 12.18 10.04
C LEU A 183 -6.49 13.52 10.76
N LYS A 184 -5.30 14.12 10.67
CA LYS A 184 -5.00 15.45 11.22
C LYS A 184 -4.55 16.40 10.12
#